data_AF-A0A1U7I7V2-F1
#
_entry.id   AF-A0A1U7I7V2-F1
#
_cell.length_a   1.000
_cell.length_b   1.000
_cell.length_c   1.000
_cell.angle_alpha   90.00
_cell.angle_beta   90.00
_cell.angle_gamma   90.00
#
_symmetry.space_group_name_H-M   'P 1'
#
loop_
_entity.id
_entity.type
_entity.pdbx_description
1 polymer ?
#
loop_
_entity_poly.entity_id
_entity_poly.type
_entity_poly.pdbx_seq_one_letter_code
_entity_poly.pdbx_strand_id
1 'polypeptide(L)'
;MESKTPPNSSEQRRTLFSISDDINELTRLLDDIEDDDLESEQLITSWLENLGEERDRKLDNYAALISELEAKAEVRKKEAQRLAKLATSDEKKATMLKERLKWFFEINKLKTLETARYKLSLTRSGGKQPLILNETIPPAELPEKFQKIHVEPDKTAIRAALEAGEELDFARLGDRTSNMRIR
;
A
#
# COMPACT_ATOMS: atom_id res chain seq x y z
N MET A 1 27.39 55.75 1.57
CA MET A 1 27.32 54.95 0.33
C MET A 1 26.57 53.69 0.69
N GLU A 2 25.51 53.41 -0.05
CA GLU A 2 24.36 52.59 0.33
C GLU A 2 24.73 51.13 0.65
N SER A 3 24.35 50.69 1.85
CA SER A 3 24.26 49.28 2.23
C SER A 3 23.14 48.63 1.41
N LYS A 4 23.49 47.97 0.31
CA LYS A 4 22.55 47.14 -0.43
C LYS A 4 22.26 45.89 0.39
N THR A 5 21.16 45.94 1.13
CA THR A 5 20.39 44.74 1.47
C THR A 5 20.25 43.90 0.21
N PRO A 6 20.63 42.60 0.22
CA PRO A 6 20.40 41.75 -0.93
C PRO A 6 18.91 41.78 -1.27
N PRO A 7 18.55 41.98 -2.56
CA PRO A 7 17.16 42.09 -2.95
C PRO A 7 16.43 40.82 -2.52
N ASN A 8 15.33 41.03 -1.80
CA ASN A 8 14.31 40.03 -1.51
C ASN A 8 13.91 39.38 -2.84
N SER A 9 14.52 38.24 -3.14
CA SER A 9 14.27 37.47 -4.36
C SER A 9 12.92 36.81 -4.21
N SER A 10 11.92 37.42 -4.86
CA SER A 10 10.73 36.80 -5.44
C SER A 10 10.46 35.37 -4.99
N GLU A 11 9.34 35.16 -4.27
CA GLU A 11 8.57 33.93 -4.00
C GLU A 11 8.90 32.67 -4.86
N GLN A 12 10.14 32.22 -4.82
CA GLN A 12 10.56 30.99 -5.44
C GLN A 12 10.36 29.93 -4.37
N ARG A 13 9.38 29.04 -4.55
CA ARG A 13 9.06 27.98 -3.59
C ARG A 13 10.32 27.16 -3.30
N ARG A 14 10.99 27.44 -2.19
CA ARG A 14 12.17 26.71 -1.77
C ARG A 14 11.78 25.28 -1.44
N THR A 15 12.56 24.32 -1.91
CA THR A 15 12.36 22.90 -1.64
C THR A 15 13.01 22.53 -0.31
N LEU A 16 12.61 21.41 0.31
CA LEU A 16 13.28 20.97 1.54
C LEU A 16 14.78 20.69 1.29
N PHE A 17 15.09 20.20 0.08
CA PHE A 17 16.45 19.96 -0.38
C PHE A 17 17.24 21.27 -0.52
N SER A 18 16.69 22.27 -1.22
CA SER A 18 17.37 23.56 -1.35
C SER A 18 17.61 24.26 -0.01
N ILE A 19 16.65 24.20 0.93
CA ILE A 19 16.85 24.76 2.28
C ILE A 19 17.96 24.02 3.02
N SER A 20 18.04 22.69 2.85
CA SER A 20 19.10 21.88 3.48
C SER A 20 20.47 22.16 2.86
N ASP A 21 20.53 22.33 1.53
CA ASP A 21 21.74 22.68 0.80
C ASP A 21 22.25 24.07 1.23
N ASP A 22 21.34 25.06 1.34
CA ASP A 22 21.65 26.43 1.80
C ASP A 22 22.23 26.42 3.23
N ILE A 23 21.64 25.65 4.16
CA ILE A 23 22.15 25.50 5.55
C ILE A 23 23.55 24.89 5.54
N ASN A 24 23.78 23.86 4.73
CA ASN A 24 25.08 23.19 4.64
C ASN A 24 26.16 24.12 4.06
N GLU A 25 25.82 24.92 3.05
CA GLU A 25 26.73 25.90 2.46
C GLU A 25 27.08 27.00 3.47
N LEU A 26 26.09 27.53 4.19
CA LEU A 26 26.31 28.51 5.24
C LEU A 26 27.18 28.00 6.38
N THR A 27 26.97 26.76 6.79
CA THR A 27 27.79 26.13 7.83
C THR A 27 29.26 26.06 7.41
N ARG A 28 29.52 25.75 6.13
CA ARG A 28 30.90 25.74 5.60
C ARG A 28 31.51 27.14 5.55
N LEU A 29 30.72 28.15 5.16
CA LEU A 29 31.20 29.54 5.12
C LEU A 29 31.50 30.07 6.53
N LEU A 30 30.81 29.58 7.56
CA LEU A 30 31.07 29.93 8.95
C LEU A 30 32.42 29.38 9.44
N ASP A 31 32.81 28.18 9.00
CA ASP A 31 34.11 27.58 9.34
C ASP A 31 35.32 28.38 8.79
N ASP A 32 35.09 29.28 7.82
CA ASP A 32 36.11 30.10 7.15
C ASP A 32 36.21 31.54 7.71
N ILE A 33 35.39 31.94 8.70
CA ILE A 33 35.40 33.29 9.30
C ILE A 33 36.44 33.40 10.43
N GLU A 34 37.18 34.51 10.51
CA GLU A 34 38.15 34.79 11.58
C GLU A 34 37.45 35.32 12.86
N ASP A 35 37.99 34.95 14.03
CA ASP A 35 37.43 35.06 15.41
C ASP A 35 36.93 36.46 15.90
N ASP A 36 37.00 37.54 15.11
CA ASP A 36 36.75 38.92 15.59
C ASP A 36 35.72 39.72 14.76
N ASP A 37 34.92 39.07 13.91
CA ASP A 37 33.80 39.70 13.16
C ASP A 37 32.41 39.32 13.73
N LEU A 38 32.15 39.81 14.95
CA LEU A 38 30.94 39.51 15.72
C LEU A 38 29.63 39.99 15.07
N GLU A 39 29.65 41.02 14.22
CA GLU A 39 28.45 41.50 13.53
C GLU A 39 28.05 40.55 12.39
N SER A 40 29.04 40.04 11.63
CA SER A 40 28.81 39.06 10.57
C SER A 40 28.34 37.72 11.15
N GLU A 41 28.92 37.26 12.26
CA GLU A 41 28.48 36.04 12.95
C GLU A 41 27.01 36.10 13.40
N GLN A 42 26.58 37.23 13.98
CA GLN A 42 25.20 37.43 14.42
C GLN A 42 24.21 37.42 13.25
N LEU A 43 24.57 38.06 12.14
CA LEU A 43 23.74 38.09 10.94
C LEU A 43 23.59 36.68 10.32
N ILE A 44 24.68 35.90 10.26
CA ILE A 44 24.66 34.53 9.73
C ILE A 44 23.86 33.60 10.64
N THR A 45 24.02 33.71 11.96
CA THR A 45 23.27 32.93 12.95
C THR A 45 21.77 33.17 12.79
N SER A 46 21.34 34.44 12.73
CA SER A 46 19.93 34.79 12.51
C SER A 46 19.39 34.23 11.19
N TRP A 47 20.22 34.19 10.14
CA TRP A 47 19.81 33.62 8.85
C TRP A 47 19.65 32.09 8.92
N LEU A 48 20.56 31.38 9.59
CA LEU A 48 20.46 29.93 9.82
C LEU A 48 19.22 29.55 10.63
N GLU A 49 18.91 30.30 11.68
CA GLU A 49 17.70 30.09 12.48
C GLU A 49 16.43 30.22 11.64
N ASN A 50 16.35 31.27 10.80
CA ASN A 50 15.21 31.47 9.92
C ASN A 50 15.06 30.35 8.87
N LEU A 51 16.18 29.86 8.28
CA LEU A 51 16.15 28.72 7.37
C LEU A 51 15.73 27.42 8.09
N GLY A 52 16.17 27.24 9.34
CA GLY A 52 15.72 26.15 10.21
C GLY A 52 14.22 26.19 10.48
N GLU A 53 13.68 27.37 10.81
CA GLU A 53 12.24 27.55 10.99
C GLU A 53 11.46 27.26 9.70
N GLU A 54 11.95 27.73 8.54
CA GLU A 54 11.32 27.46 7.24
C GLU A 54 11.27 25.95 6.94
N ARG A 55 12.37 25.23 7.21
CA ARG A 55 12.46 23.77 7.09
C ARG A 55 11.45 23.08 7.99
N ASP A 56 11.41 23.45 9.27
CA ASP A 56 10.58 22.78 10.28
C ASP A 56 9.08 23.01 10.02
N ARG A 57 8.68 24.23 9.67
CA ARG A 57 7.30 24.52 9.21
C ARG A 57 6.91 23.67 8.00
N LYS A 58 7.84 23.45 7.07
CA LYS A 58 7.55 22.63 5.90
C LYS A 58 7.39 21.15 6.25
N LEU A 59 8.25 20.62 7.12
CA LEU A 59 8.15 19.24 7.62
C LEU A 59 6.84 19.01 8.37
N ASP A 60 6.42 19.97 9.21
CA ASP A 60 5.13 19.92 9.91
C ASP A 60 3.95 19.89 8.93
N ASN A 61 3.96 20.73 7.89
CA ASN A 61 2.94 20.70 6.84
C ASN A 61 2.90 19.36 6.08
N TYR A 62 4.05 18.72 5.84
CA TYR A 62 4.10 17.38 5.27
C TYR A 62 3.46 16.35 6.19
N ALA A 63 3.79 16.38 7.49
CA ALA A 63 3.20 15.47 8.47
C ALA A 63 1.68 15.65 8.56
N ALA A 64 1.20 16.89 8.57
CA ALA A 64 -0.22 17.22 8.55
C ALA A 64 -0.92 16.67 7.29
N LEU A 65 -0.34 16.88 6.10
CA LEU A 65 -0.89 16.37 4.84
C LEU A 65 -0.93 14.84 4.81
N ILE A 66 0.14 14.17 5.26
CA ILE A 66 0.18 12.71 5.33
C ILE A 66 -0.92 12.19 6.26
N SER A 67 -1.05 12.77 7.46
CA SER A 67 -2.10 12.39 8.42
C SER A 67 -3.51 12.59 7.84
N GLU A 68 -3.74 13.70 7.14
CA GLU A 68 -5.01 13.97 6.47
C GLU A 68 -5.32 12.91 5.39
N LEU A 69 -4.33 12.54 4.59
CA LEU A 69 -4.46 11.51 3.55
C LEU A 69 -4.72 10.13 4.15
N GLU A 70 -4.04 9.77 5.24
CA GLU A 70 -4.27 8.53 5.97
C GLU A 70 -5.68 8.48 6.56
N ALA A 71 -6.14 9.55 7.20
CA ALA A 71 -7.51 9.65 7.73
C ALA A 71 -8.55 9.52 6.60
N LYS A 72 -8.35 10.21 5.47
CA LYS A 72 -9.21 10.08 4.27
C LYS A 72 -9.22 8.66 3.73
N ALA A 73 -8.06 7.99 3.68
CA ALA A 73 -7.95 6.61 3.22
C ALA A 73 -8.73 5.65 4.13
N GLU A 74 -8.66 5.82 5.44
CA GLU A 74 -9.37 5.00 6.41
C GLU A 74 -10.90 5.13 6.28
N VAL A 75 -11.41 6.37 6.15
CA VAL A 75 -12.83 6.61 5.91
C VAL A 75 -13.30 5.93 4.61
N ARG A 76 -12.53 6.07 3.53
CA ARG A 76 -12.86 5.44 2.24
C ARG A 76 -12.85 3.92 2.31
N LYS A 77 -11.88 3.32 3.02
CA LYS A 77 -11.82 1.87 3.23
C LYS A 77 -13.05 1.35 3.98
N LYS A 78 -13.46 2.04 5.05
CA LYS A 78 -14.67 1.68 5.81
C LYS A 78 -15.93 1.74 4.93
N GLU A 79 -16.06 2.78 4.12
CA GLU A 79 -17.21 2.91 3.23
C GLU A 79 -17.20 1.87 2.11
N ALA A 80 -16.04 1.58 1.52
CA ALA A 80 -15.89 0.50 0.54
C ALA A 80 -16.28 -0.86 1.12
N GLN A 81 -15.86 -1.16 2.36
CA GLN A 81 -16.26 -2.39 3.05
C GLN A 81 -17.77 -2.44 3.30
N ARG A 82 -18.40 -1.31 3.66
CA ARG A 82 -19.85 -1.23 3.85
C ARG A 82 -20.60 -1.52 2.54
N LEU A 83 -20.19 -0.90 1.44
CA LEU A 83 -20.77 -1.12 0.12
C LEU A 83 -20.56 -2.54 -0.38
N ALA A 84 -19.37 -3.12 -0.17
CA ALA A 84 -19.08 -4.51 -0.52
C ALA A 84 -20.01 -5.48 0.23
N LYS A 85 -20.21 -5.27 1.55
CA LYS A 85 -21.15 -6.07 2.34
C LYS A 85 -22.59 -5.98 1.81
N LEU A 86 -23.02 -4.78 1.40
CA LEU A 86 -24.37 -4.59 0.83
C LEU A 86 -24.50 -5.31 -0.52
N ALA A 87 -23.52 -5.17 -1.40
CA ALA A 87 -23.47 -5.88 -2.68
C ALA A 87 -23.54 -7.40 -2.48
N THR A 88 -22.71 -7.96 -1.58
CA THR A 88 -22.77 -9.39 -1.24
C THR A 88 -24.14 -9.81 -0.69
N SER A 89 -24.81 -8.95 0.08
CA SER A 89 -26.17 -9.26 0.55
C SER A 89 -27.16 -9.36 -0.60
N ASP A 90 -27.08 -8.47 -1.58
CA ASP A 90 -28.00 -8.47 -2.72
C ASP A 90 -27.67 -9.60 -3.71
N GLU A 91 -26.39 -9.95 -3.88
CA GLU A 91 -25.96 -11.16 -4.61
C GLU A 91 -26.54 -12.44 -3.99
N LYS A 92 -26.53 -12.54 -2.65
CA LYS A 92 -27.13 -13.68 -1.94
C LYS A 92 -28.65 -13.75 -2.16
N LYS A 93 -29.35 -12.62 -2.05
CA LYS A 93 -30.80 -12.56 -2.32
C LYS A 93 -31.10 -12.94 -3.78
N ALA A 94 -30.33 -12.43 -4.73
CA ALA A 94 -30.49 -12.74 -6.14
C ALA A 94 -30.24 -14.24 -6.43
N THR A 95 -29.20 -14.82 -5.83
CA THR A 95 -28.92 -16.26 -5.94
C THR A 95 -30.06 -17.11 -5.38
N MET A 96 -30.54 -16.78 -4.17
CA MET A 96 -31.70 -17.47 -3.57
C MET A 96 -32.95 -17.40 -4.47
N LEU A 97 -33.22 -16.25 -5.09
CA LEU A 97 -34.35 -16.10 -6.02
C LEU A 97 -34.17 -16.92 -7.30
N LYS A 98 -32.94 -16.97 -7.85
CA LYS A 98 -32.62 -17.83 -9.00
C LYS A 98 -32.80 -19.31 -8.68
N GLU A 99 -32.37 -19.75 -7.50
CA GLU A 99 -32.54 -21.14 -7.04
C GLU A 99 -34.03 -21.50 -6.89
N ARG A 100 -34.83 -20.61 -6.30
CA ARG A 100 -36.29 -20.80 -6.23
C ARG A 100 -36.93 -20.88 -7.61
N LEU A 101 -36.52 -20.03 -8.54
CA LEU A 101 -37.03 -20.06 -9.91
C LEU A 101 -36.64 -21.34 -10.63
N LYS A 102 -35.41 -21.82 -10.43
CA LYS A 102 -34.96 -23.12 -10.92
C LYS A 102 -35.81 -24.26 -10.36
N TRP A 103 -36.02 -24.29 -9.05
CA TRP A 103 -36.86 -25.30 -8.38
C TRP A 103 -38.29 -25.31 -8.93
N PHE A 104 -38.86 -24.13 -9.20
CA PHE A 104 -40.17 -24.01 -9.85
C PHE A 104 -40.18 -24.64 -11.25
N PHE A 105 -39.15 -24.41 -12.07
CA PHE A 105 -39.03 -25.03 -13.40
C PHE A 105 -38.91 -26.56 -13.29
N GLU A 106 -38.15 -27.07 -12.33
CA GLU A 106 -37.96 -28.50 -12.10
C GLU A 106 -39.25 -29.21 -11.71
N ILE A 107 -40.01 -28.67 -10.74
CA ILE A 107 -41.29 -29.25 -10.30
C ILE A 107 -42.32 -29.25 -11.42
N ASN A 108 -42.41 -28.15 -12.17
CA ASN A 108 -43.38 -28.01 -13.25
C ASN A 108 -42.89 -28.62 -14.58
N LYS A 109 -41.70 -29.24 -14.59
CA LYS A 109 -41.07 -29.82 -15.79
C LYS A 109 -40.96 -28.84 -16.96
N LEU A 110 -40.80 -27.55 -16.66
CA LEU A 110 -40.63 -26.49 -17.65
C LEU A 110 -39.17 -26.42 -18.10
N LYS A 111 -38.95 -26.36 -19.42
CA LYS A 111 -37.61 -26.14 -19.99
C LYS A 111 -37.35 -24.67 -20.31
N THR A 112 -38.37 -23.99 -20.83
CA THR A 112 -38.30 -22.59 -21.25
C THR A 112 -39.63 -21.90 -20.97
N LEU A 113 -39.59 -20.63 -20.58
CA LEU A 113 -40.76 -19.79 -20.39
C LEU A 113 -40.44 -18.37 -20.87
N GLU A 114 -41.29 -17.82 -21.75
CA GLU A 114 -41.19 -16.43 -22.16
C GLU A 114 -42.24 -15.59 -21.41
N THR A 115 -41.79 -14.46 -20.88
CA THR A 115 -42.62 -13.44 -20.23
C THR A 115 -42.61 -12.19 -21.11
N ALA A 116 -43.44 -11.18 -20.78
CA ALA A 116 -43.47 -9.92 -21.53
C ALA A 116 -42.10 -9.22 -21.65
N ARG A 117 -41.15 -9.49 -20.75
CA ARG A 117 -39.83 -8.81 -20.70
C ARG A 117 -38.62 -9.73 -20.77
N TYR A 118 -38.78 -11.03 -20.51
CA TYR A 118 -37.67 -11.96 -20.34
C TYR A 118 -37.97 -13.33 -20.91
N LYS A 119 -36.94 -13.96 -21.48
CA LYS A 119 -36.91 -15.38 -21.81
C LYS A 119 -36.12 -16.12 -20.75
N LEU A 120 -36.77 -17.05 -20.07
CA LEU A 120 -36.20 -17.88 -19.02
C LEU A 120 -35.97 -19.28 -19.57
N SER A 121 -34.78 -19.83 -19.40
CA SER A 121 -34.44 -21.18 -19.83
C SER A 121 -33.69 -21.90 -18.71
N LEU A 122 -34.11 -23.14 -18.44
CA LEU A 122 -33.38 -24.05 -17.58
C LEU A 122 -32.40 -24.84 -18.44
N THR A 123 -31.16 -24.38 -18.47
CA THR A 123 -30.06 -25.05 -19.16
C THR A 123 -29.15 -25.77 -18.17
N ARG A 124 -28.50 -26.85 -18.63
CA ARG A 124 -27.40 -27.45 -17.87
C ARG A 124 -26.18 -26.55 -18.01
N SER A 125 -25.43 -26.36 -16.93
CA SER A 125 -24.20 -25.55 -16.97
C SER A 125 -23.28 -26.02 -18.10
N GLY A 126 -22.89 -25.10 -18.97
CA GLY A 126 -21.89 -25.34 -19.99
C GLY A 126 -20.50 -25.39 -19.35
N GLY A 127 -19.81 -26.52 -19.49
CA GLY A 127 -18.51 -26.75 -18.90
C GLY A 127 -18.15 -28.24 -18.90
N LYS A 128 -16.92 -28.58 -18.49
CA LYS A 128 -16.58 -29.97 -18.19
C LYS A 128 -17.51 -30.45 -17.08
N GLN A 129 -18.03 -31.68 -17.22
CA GLN A 129 -18.85 -32.29 -16.18
C GLN A 129 -18.10 -32.23 -14.84
N PRO A 130 -18.76 -31.87 -13.72
CA PRO A 130 -18.11 -31.81 -12.43
C PRO A 130 -17.47 -33.16 -12.09
N LEU A 131 -16.19 -33.13 -11.76
CA LEU A 131 -15.45 -34.28 -11.25
C LEU A 131 -15.87 -34.49 -9.79
N ILE A 132 -16.56 -35.59 -9.50
CA ILE A 132 -16.90 -35.98 -8.13
C ILE A 132 -15.75 -36.86 -7.63
N LEU A 133 -14.97 -36.34 -6.68
CA LEU A 133 -13.95 -37.11 -5.97
C LEU A 133 -14.60 -37.74 -4.74
N ASN A 134 -14.17 -38.95 -4.38
CA ASN A 134 -14.56 -39.54 -3.12
C ASN A 134 -13.71 -38.93 -2.00
N GLU A 135 -14.29 -38.02 -1.21
CA GLU A 135 -13.60 -37.31 -0.11
C GLU A 135 -13.14 -38.23 1.02
N THR A 136 -13.63 -39.47 1.06
CA THR A 136 -13.20 -40.49 2.02
C THR A 136 -11.76 -40.94 1.76
N ILE A 137 -11.26 -40.79 0.53
CA ILE A 137 -9.92 -41.23 0.14
C ILE A 137 -8.96 -40.05 0.30
N PRO A 138 -7.99 -40.10 1.22
CA PRO A 138 -7.02 -39.04 1.38
C PRO A 138 -6.12 -38.91 0.14
N PRO A 139 -5.61 -37.71 -0.18
CA PRO A 139 -4.76 -37.48 -1.37
C PRO A 139 -3.52 -38.37 -1.45
N ALA A 140 -2.99 -38.81 -0.31
CA ALA A 140 -1.82 -39.70 -0.24
C ALA A 140 -2.12 -41.14 -0.68
N GLU A 141 -3.38 -41.58 -0.59
CA GLU A 141 -3.82 -42.91 -1.05
C GLU A 141 -4.20 -42.92 -2.54
N LEU A 142 -4.26 -41.75 -3.18
CA LEU A 142 -4.45 -41.68 -4.63
C LEU A 142 -3.23 -42.23 -5.35
N PRO A 143 -3.39 -42.88 -6.52
CA PRO A 143 -2.26 -43.22 -7.37
C PRO A 143 -1.39 -41.99 -7.68
N GLU A 144 -0.06 -42.14 -7.68
CA GLU A 144 0.90 -41.03 -7.91
C GLU A 144 0.58 -40.18 -9.14
N LYS A 145 0.09 -40.82 -10.23
CA LYS A 145 -0.35 -40.13 -11.47
C LYS A 145 -1.47 -39.10 -11.28
N PHE A 146 -2.18 -39.14 -10.15
CA PHE A 146 -3.26 -38.22 -9.79
C PHE A 146 -2.92 -37.34 -8.58
N GLN A 147 -1.71 -37.48 -8.03
CA GLN A 147 -1.21 -36.62 -6.97
C GLN A 147 -0.54 -35.37 -7.56
N LYS A 148 -0.78 -34.22 -6.94
CA LYS A 148 -0.06 -32.98 -7.25
C LYS A 148 0.89 -32.66 -6.11
N ILE A 149 2.19 -32.81 -6.35
CA ILE A 149 3.24 -32.52 -5.36
C ILE A 149 3.58 -31.03 -5.45
N HIS A 150 3.62 -30.35 -4.30
CA HIS A 150 3.99 -28.94 -4.18
C HIS A 150 5.25 -28.84 -3.31
N VAL A 151 6.36 -28.39 -3.89
CA VAL A 151 7.63 -28.18 -3.17
C VAL A 151 7.88 -26.69 -3.10
N GLU A 152 7.90 -26.12 -1.89
CA GLU A 152 8.23 -24.71 -1.65
C GLU A 152 9.47 -24.60 -0.78
N PRO A 153 10.30 -23.56 -0.97
CA PRO A 153 11.39 -23.27 -0.07
C PRO A 153 10.85 -22.88 1.32
N ASP A 154 11.32 -23.57 2.35
CA ASP A 154 11.07 -23.16 3.73
C ASP A 154 11.92 -21.94 4.09
N LYS A 155 11.35 -20.76 3.84
CA LYS A 155 12.01 -19.47 4.12
C LYS A 155 12.34 -19.30 5.60
N THR A 156 11.65 -19.98 6.52
CA THR A 156 11.91 -19.87 7.95
C THR A 156 13.12 -20.67 8.35
N ALA A 157 13.22 -21.93 7.88
CA ALA A 157 14.41 -22.76 8.07
C ALA A 157 15.65 -22.14 7.41
N ILE A 158 15.50 -21.65 6.16
CA ILE A 158 16.59 -20.96 5.44
C ILE A 158 17.07 -19.74 6.22
N ARG A 159 16.15 -18.93 6.76
CA ARG A 159 16.50 -17.76 7.56
C ARG A 159 17.20 -18.14 8.87
N ALA A 160 16.70 -19.16 9.57
CA ALA A 160 17.30 -19.64 10.81
C ALA A 160 18.73 -20.17 10.60
N ALA A 161 18.96 -20.92 9.51
CA ALA A 161 20.29 -21.38 9.11
C ALA A 161 21.26 -20.21 8.85
N LEU A 162 20.82 -19.20 8.10
CA LEU A 162 21.62 -17.98 7.85
C LEU A 162 21.89 -17.19 9.14
N GLU A 163 20.93 -17.10 10.06
CA GLU A 163 21.09 -16.42 11.35
C GLU A 163 22.00 -17.23 12.31
N ALA A 164 22.07 -18.56 12.15
CA ALA A 164 22.98 -19.44 12.88
C ALA A 164 24.42 -19.47 12.32
N GLY A 165 24.66 -18.80 11.18
CA GLY A 165 25.98 -18.67 10.57
C GLY A 165 26.32 -19.75 9.53
N GLU A 166 25.34 -20.54 9.06
CA GLU A 166 25.54 -21.40 7.89
C GLU A 166 25.59 -20.55 6.61
N GLU A 167 26.62 -20.75 5.79
CA GLU A 167 26.70 -20.16 4.45
C GLU A 167 25.85 -21.01 3.48
N LEU A 168 24.78 -20.41 2.96
CA LEU A 168 23.93 -21.03 1.94
C LEU A 168 24.18 -20.35 0.59
N ASP A 169 24.65 -21.12 -0.41
CA ASP A 169 24.95 -20.61 -1.76
C ASP A 169 23.75 -19.95 -2.45
N PHE A 170 22.52 -20.28 -2.03
CA PHE A 170 21.27 -19.84 -2.64
C PHE A 170 20.52 -18.76 -1.84
N ALA A 171 21.02 -18.31 -0.68
CA ALA A 171 20.32 -17.33 0.15
C ALA A 171 21.28 -16.42 0.94
N ARG A 172 20.93 -15.13 1.06
CA ARG A 172 21.66 -14.15 1.88
C ARG A 172 20.70 -13.19 2.59
N LEU A 173 21.10 -12.69 3.76
CA LEU A 173 20.37 -11.61 4.43
C LEU A 173 20.70 -10.27 3.76
N GLY A 174 19.67 -9.51 3.40
CA GLY A 174 19.81 -8.14 2.87
C GLY A 174 19.83 -7.08 3.98
N ASP A 175 20.18 -5.85 3.62
CA ASP A 175 20.22 -4.72 4.54
C ASP A 175 18.84 -4.35 5.11
N ARG A 176 18.83 -3.84 6.34
CA ARG A 176 17.62 -3.30 6.96
C ARG A 176 17.20 -2.02 6.24
N THR A 177 15.96 -1.98 5.78
CA THR A 177 15.34 -0.76 5.27
C THR A 177 14.81 0.10 6.43
N SER A 178 15.01 1.42 6.32
CA SER A 178 14.48 2.38 7.28
C SER A 178 13.06 2.80 6.89
N ASN A 179 12.13 2.78 7.86
CA ASN A 179 10.75 3.26 7.68
C ASN A 179 10.51 4.47 8.57
N MET A 180 9.88 5.51 8.02
CA MET A 180 9.49 6.70 8.76
C MET A 180 8.23 6.45 9.60
N ARG A 181 8.21 6.96 10.83
CA ARG A 181 7.03 6.95 11.71
C ARG A 181 6.62 8.39 12.03
N ILE A 182 5.35 8.70 11.82
CA ILE A 182 4.70 9.95 12.27
C ILE A 182 3.82 9.56 13.47
N ARG A 183 3.87 10.35 14.56
CA ARG A 183 3.09 10.12 15.79
C ARG A 183 2.23 11.32 16.12
#